data_AF-A0A933ZN33-F1
#
_entry.id   AF-A0A933ZN33-F1
#
_cell.length_a   1.000
_cell.length_b   1.000
_cell.length_c   1.000
_cell.angle_alpha   90.00
_cell.angle_beta   90.00
_cell.angle_gamma   90.00
#
_symmetry.space_group_name_H-M   'P 1'
#
loop_
_entity.id
_entity.type
_entity.pdbx_description
1 polymer ?
#
loop_
_entity_poly.entity_id
_entity_poly.type
_entity_poly.pdbx_seq_one_letter_code
_entity_poly.pdbx_strand_id
1 'polypeptide(L)'
;MVDRRTRVLAMAAFGCAGTVIGYAAVRCLGAVFGDHESPASILWTEHSAFRWSVLIGLWLGGLVAIGGWAWMGRDPLAASVGLRRTVALAFVGIVAQGLLVP
;
A
#
# COMPACT_ATOMS: atom_id res chain seq x y z
N MET A 1 -0.19 -28.74 2.83
CA MET A 1 0.74 -27.70 3.31
C MET A 1 1.17 -26.86 2.11
N VAL A 2 1.12 -25.52 2.20
CA VAL A 2 1.51 -24.63 1.09
C VAL A 2 3.03 -24.55 1.00
N ASP A 3 3.57 -24.60 -0.21
CA ASP A 3 5.01 -24.47 -0.46
C ASP A 3 5.55 -23.11 0.03
N ARG A 4 6.81 -23.10 0.48
CA ARG A 4 7.49 -21.89 0.95
C ARG A 4 7.51 -20.81 -0.12
N ARG A 5 7.67 -21.18 -1.40
CA ARG A 5 7.67 -20.21 -2.51
C ARG A 5 6.34 -19.48 -2.62
N THR A 6 5.22 -20.22 -2.54
CA THR A 6 3.88 -19.63 -2.57
C THR A 6 3.65 -18.65 -1.42
N ARG A 7 4.16 -18.95 -0.22
CA ARG A 7 4.08 -18.03 0.93
C ARG A 7 4.91 -16.77 0.73
N VAL A 8 6.09 -16.87 0.12
CA VAL A 8 6.94 -15.72 -0.22
C VAL A 8 6.29 -14.86 -1.31
N LEU A 9 5.69 -15.48 -2.33
CA LEU A 9 4.94 -14.75 -3.36
C LEU A 9 3.73 -14.03 -2.78
N ALA A 10 2.98 -14.69 -1.87
CA ALA A 10 1.88 -14.06 -1.16
C ALA A 10 2.36 -12.86 -0.32
N MET A 11 3.46 -13.02 0.43
CA MET A 11 4.10 -11.94 1.19
C MET A 11 4.39 -10.73 0.31
N ALA A 12 5.04 -10.95 -0.84
CA ALA A 12 5.37 -9.88 -1.79
C ALA A 12 4.11 -9.22 -2.36
N ALA A 13 3.12 -10.01 -2.79
CA ALA A 13 1.89 -9.50 -3.39
C ALA A 13 1.06 -8.66 -2.39
N PHE A 14 0.89 -9.16 -1.16
CA PHE A 14 0.25 -8.42 -0.08
C PHE A 14 1.03 -7.15 0.27
N GLY A 15 2.36 -7.24 0.32
CA GLY A 15 3.22 -6.10 0.58
C GLY A 15 3.09 -4.99 -0.46
N CYS A 16 3.19 -5.33 -1.74
CA CYS A 16 3.02 -4.39 -2.84
C CYS A 16 1.64 -3.72 -2.82
N ALA A 17 0.57 -4.51 -2.67
CA ALA A 17 -0.79 -3.97 -2.61
C ALA A 17 -0.99 -3.07 -1.36
N GLY A 18 -0.47 -3.48 -0.20
CA GLY A 18 -0.49 -2.69 1.03
C GLY A 18 0.25 -1.37 0.89
N THR A 19 1.41 -1.35 0.23
CA THR A 19 2.17 -0.12 -0.06
C THR A 19 1.36 0.85 -0.89
N VAL A 20 0.73 0.37 -1.97
CA VAL A 20 -0.11 1.19 -2.85
C VAL A 20 -1.30 1.77 -2.08
N ILE A 21 -1.99 0.95 -1.29
CA ILE A 21 -3.12 1.41 -0.46
C ILE A 21 -2.66 2.47 0.53
N GLY A 22 -1.56 2.22 1.26
CA GLY A 22 -1.02 3.14 2.25
C GLY A 22 -0.62 4.48 1.63
N TYR A 23 0.09 4.44 0.50
CA TYR A 23 0.47 5.64 -0.24
C TYR A 23 -0.76 6.43 -0.70
N ALA A 24 -1.72 5.75 -1.35
CA ALA A 24 -2.94 6.38 -1.86
C ALA A 24 -3.77 7.01 -0.73
N ALA A 25 -3.89 6.31 0.40
CA ALA A 25 -4.58 6.82 1.58
C ALA A 25 -3.92 8.10 2.12
N VAL A 26 -2.59 8.10 2.29
CA VAL A 26 -1.86 9.29 2.76
C VAL A 26 -2.03 10.46 1.79
N ARG A 27 -1.97 10.21 0.48
CA ARG A 27 -2.15 11.26 -0.54
C ARG A 27 -3.57 11.81 -0.54
N CYS A 28 -4.58 10.96 -0.49
CA CYS A 28 -5.98 11.40 -0.45
C CYS A 28 -6.29 12.15 0.85
N LEU A 29 -5.81 11.67 2.00
CA LEU A 29 -5.96 12.37 3.27
C LEU A 29 -5.26 13.74 3.24
N GLY A 30 -4.06 13.81 2.68
CA GLY A 30 -3.34 15.07 2.48
C GLY A 30 -4.10 16.05 1.59
N ALA A 31 -4.81 15.58 0.56
CA ALA A 31 -5.61 16.44 -0.31
C ALA A 31 -6.94 16.89 0.31
N VAL A 32 -7.55 16.06 1.18
CA VAL A 32 -8.81 16.39 1.85
C VAL A 32 -8.59 17.29 3.06
N PHE A 33 -7.50 17.08 3.81
CA PHE A 33 -7.25 17.73 5.11
C PHE A 33 -6.05 18.69 5.13
N GLY A 34 -5.19 18.68 4.11
CA GLY A 34 -3.97 19.48 4.09
C GLY A 34 -4.08 20.70 3.19
N ASP A 35 -3.87 21.89 3.74
CA ASP A 35 -3.73 23.18 3.02
C ASP A 35 -2.38 23.28 2.27
N HIS A 36 -1.93 22.20 1.61
CA HIS A 36 -0.59 22.15 1.03
C HIS A 36 -0.57 22.61 -0.42
N GLU A 37 -0.61 23.93 -0.61
CA GLU A 37 0.19 24.54 -1.68
C GLU A 37 1.67 24.28 -1.38
N SER A 38 2.22 23.19 -1.91
CA SER A 38 3.67 23.03 -1.93
C SER A 38 4.13 22.77 -3.36
N PRO A 39 4.50 23.83 -4.10
CA PRO A 39 4.97 23.73 -5.47
C PRO A 39 6.28 22.94 -5.44
N ALA A 40 6.27 21.75 -6.02
CA ALA A 40 7.45 20.96 -6.38
C ALA A 40 8.59 21.03 -5.35
N SER A 41 8.32 20.70 -4.08
CA SER A 41 9.40 20.49 -3.10
C SER A 41 10.32 19.41 -3.67
N ILE A 42 11.56 19.78 -3.97
CA ILE A 42 12.62 18.95 -4.55
C ILE A 42 12.49 17.51 -4.05
N LEU A 43 12.37 16.57 -5.01
CA LEU A 43 12.33 15.13 -4.75
C LEU A 43 13.45 14.82 -3.73
N TRP A 44 13.06 14.28 -2.58
CA TRP A 44 13.96 13.84 -1.50
C TRP A 44 14.40 14.83 -0.41
N THR A 45 13.85 16.04 -0.34
CA THR A 45 14.02 16.90 0.85
C THR A 45 13.30 16.33 2.09
N GLU A 46 13.77 16.67 3.29
CA GLU A 46 13.16 16.21 4.55
C GLU A 46 11.70 16.68 4.72
N HIS A 47 11.29 17.71 3.99
CA HIS A 47 9.95 18.27 4.05
C HIS A 47 9.10 17.87 2.83
N SER A 48 9.60 16.96 1.99
CA SER A 48 8.86 16.48 0.82
C SER A 48 7.70 15.59 1.25
N ALA A 49 6.47 16.05 1.01
CA ALA A 49 5.26 15.27 1.26
C ALA A 49 5.25 13.95 0.47
N PHE A 50 5.85 13.93 -0.72
CA PHE A 50 6.04 12.72 -1.51
C PHE A 50 6.90 11.70 -0.76
N ARG A 51 8.05 12.12 -0.20
CA ARG A 51 8.97 11.25 0.54
C ARG A 51 8.30 10.56 1.70
N TRP A 52 7.62 11.33 2.54
CA TRP A 52 6.93 10.78 3.69
C TRP A 52 5.78 9.85 3.30
N SER A 53 5.02 10.20 2.25
CA SER A 53 3.95 9.33 1.75
C SER A 53 4.48 7.97 1.27
N VAL A 54 5.60 7.95 0.55
CA VAL A 54 6.23 6.71 0.09
C VAL A 54 6.75 5.89 1.27
N LEU A 55 7.42 6.51 2.25
CA LEU A 55 7.94 5.80 3.42
C LEU A 55 6.84 5.20 4.29
N ILE A 56 5.75 5.96 4.53
CA ILE A 56 4.59 5.46 5.27
C ILE A 56 3.93 4.31 4.49
N GLY A 57 3.75 4.48 3.18
CA GLY A 57 3.25 3.42 2.31
C GLY A 57 4.10 2.16 2.42
N LEU A 58 5.42 2.26 2.27
CA LEU A 58 6.34 1.14 2.36
C LEU A 58 6.29 0.45 3.74
N TRP A 59 6.21 1.22 4.81
CA TRP A 59 6.10 0.70 6.17
C TRP A 59 4.79 -0.10 6.36
N LEU A 60 3.67 0.46 5.93
CA LEU A 60 2.36 -0.23 5.94
C LEU A 60 2.39 -1.48 5.06
N GLY A 61 2.98 -1.39 3.87
CA GLY A 61 3.19 -2.53 2.99
C GLY A 61 3.99 -3.64 3.64
N GLY A 62 5.08 -3.31 4.34
CA GLY A 62 5.87 -4.28 5.10
C GLY A 62 5.05 -5.03 6.15
N LEU A 63 4.21 -4.33 6.91
CA LEU A 63 3.30 -4.96 7.87
C LEU A 63 2.29 -5.90 7.20
N VAL A 64 1.67 -5.43 6.11
CA VAL A 64 0.71 -6.23 5.33
C VAL A 64 1.39 -7.45 4.70
N ALA A 65 2.65 -7.33 4.27
CA ALA A 65 3.45 -8.42 3.73
C ALA A 65 3.62 -9.55 4.76
N ILE A 66 4.08 -9.21 5.96
CA ILE A 66 4.26 -10.16 7.08
C ILE A 66 2.92 -10.81 7.44
N GLY A 67 1.85 -10.01 7.50
CA GLY A 67 0.49 -10.49 7.71
C GLY A 67 0.06 -11.51 6.64
N GLY A 68 0.30 -11.20 5.36
CA GLY A 68 0.01 -12.09 4.23
C GLY A 68 0.79 -13.41 4.28
N TRP A 69 2.07 -13.36 4.67
CA TRP A 69 2.90 -14.56 4.84
C TRP A 69 2.38 -15.48 5.96
N ALA A 70 1.99 -14.89 7.08
CA ALA A 70 1.45 -15.62 8.23
C ALA A 70 0.05 -16.18 7.90
N TRP A 71 -0.80 -15.40 7.24
CA TRP A 71 -2.15 -15.80 6.87
C TRP A 71 -2.15 -16.96 5.86
N MET A 72 -1.30 -16.88 4.82
CA MET A 72 -1.14 -17.96 3.84
C MET A 72 -0.62 -19.27 4.46
N GLY A 73 0.08 -19.20 5.60
CA GLY A 73 0.50 -20.38 6.36
C GLY A 73 -0.63 -21.05 7.16
N ARG A 74 -1.68 -20.31 7.51
CA ARG A 74 -2.81 -20.81 8.32
C ARG A 74 -3.97 -21.27 7.44
N ASP A 75 -4.41 -20.43 6.51
CA ASP A 75 -5.53 -20.70 5.61
C ASP A 75 -5.25 -20.13 4.20
N PRO A 76 -4.82 -20.98 3.26
CA PRO A 76 -4.45 -20.55 1.92
C PRO A 76 -5.64 -20.05 1.08
N LEU A 77 -6.81 -20.67 1.28
CA LEU A 77 -8.02 -20.33 0.53
C LEU A 77 -8.50 -18.95 0.96
N ALA A 78 -8.64 -18.73 2.28
CA ALA A 78 -9.02 -17.43 2.80
C ALA A 78 -7.99 -16.34 2.44
N ALA A 79 -6.69 -16.65 2.51
CA ALA A 79 -5.63 -15.71 2.13
C ALA A 79 -5.70 -15.31 0.65
N SER A 80 -6.02 -16.25 -0.27
CA SER A 80 -6.16 -15.93 -1.69
C SER A 80 -7.34 -14.99 -1.97
N VAL A 81 -8.48 -15.20 -1.29
CA VAL A 81 -9.64 -14.31 -1.37
C VAL A 81 -9.32 -12.94 -0.76
N GLY A 82 -8.59 -12.93 0.36
CA GLY A 82 -8.07 -11.72 0.99
C GLY A 82 -7.19 -10.93 0.04
N LEU A 83 -6.23 -11.58 -0.62
CA LEU A 83 -5.32 -10.95 -1.58
C LEU A 83 -6.06 -10.30 -2.73
N ARG A 84 -7.05 -10.99 -3.31
CA ARG A 84 -7.89 -10.43 -4.38
C ARG A 84 -8.60 -9.15 -3.93
N ARG A 85 -9.14 -9.14 -2.70
CA ARG A 85 -9.79 -7.95 -2.12
C ARG A 85 -8.77 -6.83 -1.89
N THR A 86 -7.58 -7.14 -1.38
CA THR A 86 -6.51 -6.15 -1.20
C THR A 86 -6.07 -5.55 -2.52
N VAL A 87 -5.92 -6.34 -3.59
CA VAL A 87 -5.60 -5.82 -4.93
C VAL A 87 -6.72 -4.93 -5.47
N ALA A 88 -7.99 -5.33 -5.30
CA ALA A 88 -9.13 -4.50 -5.69
C ALA A 88 -9.15 -3.17 -4.92
N LEU A 89 -8.86 -3.18 -3.62
CA LEU A 89 -8.74 -1.98 -2.81
C LEU A 89 -7.58 -1.09 -3.26
N ALA A 90 -6.44 -1.68 -3.65
CA ALA A 90 -5.31 -0.94 -4.21
C ALA A 90 -5.69 -0.24 -5.52
N PHE A 91 -6.41 -0.93 -6.40
CA PHE A 91 -6.93 -0.33 -7.64
C PHE A 91 -7.88 0.83 -7.34
N VAL A 92 -8.86 0.65 -6.45
CA VAL A 92 -9.77 1.72 -6.03
C VAL A 92 -9.00 2.90 -5.44
N GLY A 93 -7.97 2.64 -4.62
CA GLY A 93 -7.11 3.68 -4.07
C GLY A 93 -6.37 4.48 -5.14
N ILE A 94 -5.81 3.82 -6.16
CA ILE A 94 -5.16 4.50 -7.29
C ILE A 94 -6.16 5.38 -8.05
N VAL A 95 -7.34 4.86 -8.36
CA VAL A 95 -8.39 5.62 -9.06
C VAL A 95 -8.82 6.83 -8.23
N ALA A 96 -9.10 6.64 -6.94
CA ALA A 96 -9.48 7.72 -6.04
C ALA A 96 -8.38 8.78 -5.93
N GLN A 97 -7.12 8.37 -5.83
CA GLN A 97 -5.99 9.28 -5.81
C GLN A 97 -5.90 10.07 -7.12
N GLY A 98 -6.04 9.43 -8.28
CA GLY A 98 -6.01 10.12 -9.57
C GLY A 98 -7.17 11.11 -9.77
N LEU A 99 -8.31 10.91 -9.10
CA LEU A 99 -9.44 11.82 -9.13
C LEU A 99 -9.30 13.00 -8.16
N LEU A 100 -8.74 12.77 -6.97
CA LEU A 100 -8.62 13.77 -5.91
C LEU A 100 -7.31 14.56 -5.97
N VAL A 101 -6.27 13.99 -6.57
CA VAL A 101 -4.90 14.49 -6.57
C VAL A 101 -4.31 14.36 -7.98
N PRO A 102 -4.77 15.18 -8.95
CA PRO A 102 -4.26 15.16 -10.32
C PRO A 102 -2.79 15.58 -10.42
#